data_AF-A0A7J7R6Q0-F1
#
_entry.id   AF-A0A7J7R6Q0-F1
#
_cell.length_a   1.000
_cell.length_b   1.000
_cell.length_c   1.000
_cell.angle_alpha   90.00
_cell.angle_beta   90.00
_cell.angle_gamma   90.00
#
_symmetry.space_group_name_H-M   'P 1'
#
loop_
_entity.id
_entity.type
_entity.pdbx_description
1 polymer ?
#
loop_
_entity_poly.entity_id
_entity_poly.type
_entity_poly.pdbx_seq_one_letter_code
_entity_poly.pdbx_strand_id
1 'polypeptide(L)'
;MALLCARSPLGSCGTPARGSLLFLLLSFRWVLHSRAQAADTGQDAAPWLQRTSQDLSWQQPELSVIFRRALQDTEKKACPPGKEAHVVDENLIFYKEWELEACVDGALLAKQMDRVNAIPFTYQQLDIFKRKLDEFYPQGYPESLIRHLSYFFHEVTPEDIHKWNVTSLETVKSLLKVSKRGKMDAQVAALIARYLVVGGQLDNATLDMLASFRPTYLCFLSPEQLGSVQQDVVWAVRPEDLDTCRPLQMDVLYSKARIAFQNMSGSEYFARIKPFLGGASTEDLRAFTRQNISMDVATFKKLRKEALLPMTIAEVQKLLGPNLAGLKVEEGNSPLRDWILRQRQDDLDSLGLGLHGGIPNGYLVLDLNVREALSGGPHLLGPGPALTVIPALLLALILN
;
A
#
# COMPACT_ATOMS: atom_id res chain seq x y z
N MET A 1 25.88 -46.34 -33.10
CA MET A 1 24.60 -46.09 -33.80
C MET A 1 24.29 -44.60 -33.64
N ALA A 2 25.00 -43.63 -34.23
CA ALA A 2 25.30 -43.37 -35.64
C ALA A 2 24.03 -43.31 -36.52
N LEU A 3 23.58 -42.09 -36.84
CA LEU A 3 23.01 -41.58 -38.10
C LEU A 3 22.53 -40.12 -37.85
N LEU A 4 23.31 -39.09 -38.21
CA LEU A 4 23.28 -38.35 -39.50
C LEU A 4 22.01 -37.47 -39.63
N CYS A 5 22.09 -36.15 -39.43
CA CYS A 5 22.57 -35.08 -40.34
C CYS A 5 21.46 -34.43 -41.17
N ALA A 6 21.24 -33.12 -41.01
CA ALA A 6 21.19 -32.14 -42.11
C ALA A 6 21.15 -30.68 -41.57
N ARG A 7 21.98 -29.83 -42.17
CA ARG A 7 22.14 -28.38 -41.95
C ARG A 7 21.46 -27.61 -43.09
N SER A 8 20.70 -26.55 -42.75
CA SER A 8 20.61 -25.17 -43.32
C SER A 8 20.28 -24.98 -44.84
N PRO A 9 20.09 -23.76 -45.44
CA PRO A 9 19.91 -22.36 -44.95
C PRO A 9 18.82 -21.48 -45.72
N LEU A 10 18.71 -20.19 -45.35
CA LEU A 10 18.48 -18.96 -46.19
C LEU A 10 17.06 -18.42 -46.59
N GLY A 11 16.86 -17.10 -46.37
CA GLY A 11 15.97 -16.16 -47.11
C GLY A 11 14.69 -15.70 -46.34
N SER A 12 14.57 -14.53 -45.72
CA SER A 12 14.52 -13.11 -46.18
C SER A 12 13.20 -12.63 -46.82
N CYS A 13 12.72 -11.49 -46.28
CA CYS A 13 11.77 -10.48 -46.78
C CYS A 13 10.25 -10.72 -46.84
N GLY A 14 9.52 -9.80 -46.19
CA GLY A 14 8.09 -9.54 -46.42
C GLY A 14 7.48 -8.64 -45.33
N THR A 15 7.58 -7.32 -45.49
CA THR A 15 6.74 -6.33 -44.77
C THR A 15 5.26 -6.45 -45.20
N PRO A 16 4.32 -5.87 -44.44
CA PRO A 16 3.82 -4.58 -44.89
C PRO A 16 3.65 -3.54 -43.78
N ALA A 17 4.05 -2.32 -44.11
CA ALA A 17 3.69 -1.09 -43.42
C ALA A 17 2.44 -0.48 -44.07
N ARG A 18 1.58 0.13 -43.23
CA ARG A 18 0.64 1.27 -43.45
C ARG A 18 -0.50 1.08 -42.44
N GLY A 19 -0.90 2.01 -41.60
CA GLY A 19 -0.61 3.43 -41.35
C GLY A 19 -1.73 3.86 -40.39
N SER A 20 -1.43 4.20 -39.14
CA SER A 20 -1.26 5.57 -38.63
C SER A 20 -2.35 6.57 -39.06
N LEU A 21 -3.17 6.97 -38.07
CA LEU A 21 -3.96 8.21 -37.87
C LEU A 21 -5.17 7.77 -37.01
N LEU A 22 -5.35 8.15 -35.74
CA LEU A 22 -5.27 9.50 -35.19
C LEU A 22 -4.71 9.52 -33.75
N PHE A 23 -3.81 10.48 -33.55
CA PHE A 23 -3.45 11.11 -32.28
C PHE A 23 -4.52 12.13 -31.85
N LEU A 24 -4.47 12.52 -30.55
CA LEU A 24 -5.18 13.61 -29.86
C LEU A 24 -6.56 13.17 -29.33
N LEU A 25 -6.86 13.17 -28.02
CA LEU A 25 -6.72 14.28 -27.08
C LEU A 25 -6.72 13.84 -25.60
N LEU A 26 -5.79 14.45 -24.85
CA LEU A 26 -5.97 15.09 -23.54
C LEU A 26 -6.18 14.23 -22.28
N SER A 27 -5.02 13.94 -21.67
CA SER A 27 -4.79 14.21 -20.25
C SER A 27 -5.26 15.60 -19.81
N PHE A 28 -6.13 15.68 -18.80
CA PHE A 28 -6.06 16.69 -17.73
C PHE A 28 -6.82 16.18 -16.51
N ARG A 29 -6.08 15.88 -15.43
CA ARG A 29 -6.64 15.78 -14.08
C ARG A 29 -6.50 17.15 -13.41
N TRP A 30 -7.59 17.51 -12.74
CA TRP A 30 -7.65 18.20 -11.44
C TRP A 30 -7.74 19.72 -11.35
N VAL A 31 -8.54 20.06 -10.33
CA VAL A 31 -8.63 21.28 -9.53
C VAL A 31 -9.57 22.38 -10.08
N LEU A 32 -10.78 22.47 -9.52
CA LEU A 32 -11.00 23.44 -8.43
C LEU A 32 -12.29 23.12 -7.66
N HIS A 33 -12.09 22.82 -6.38
CA HIS A 33 -13.05 22.93 -5.31
C HIS A 33 -13.02 24.40 -4.85
N SER A 34 -14.13 25.13 -4.84
CA SER A 34 -14.26 26.40 -4.12
C SER A 34 -15.71 26.84 -3.98
N ARG A 35 -16.15 26.86 -2.71
CA ARG A 35 -17.02 27.86 -2.08
C ARG A 35 -18.55 27.72 -2.25
N ALA A 36 -19.13 27.08 -1.24
CA ALA A 36 -20.46 27.42 -0.73
C ALA A 36 -20.35 28.58 0.27
N GLN A 37 -21.19 29.62 0.13
CA GLN A 37 -21.92 30.36 1.17
C GLN A 37 -22.35 31.76 0.69
N ALA A 38 -23.68 31.99 0.69
CA ALA A 38 -24.45 33.22 0.97
C ALA A 38 -25.85 33.01 0.35
N ALA A 39 -26.89 32.62 1.10
CA ALA A 39 -27.72 33.45 1.97
C ALA A 39 -28.46 34.58 1.23
N ASP A 40 -29.69 34.23 0.84
CA ASP A 40 -30.96 34.94 1.07
C ASP A 40 -31.13 36.42 0.65
N THR A 41 -32.07 36.67 -0.27
CA THR A 41 -33.21 37.61 -0.10
C THR A 41 -33.99 37.80 -1.41
N GLY A 42 -35.33 37.81 -1.29
CA GLY A 42 -36.16 38.84 -1.94
C GLY A 42 -36.88 38.47 -3.24
N GLN A 43 -38.18 38.25 -3.09
CA GLN A 43 -39.24 38.25 -4.11
C GLN A 43 -39.06 39.22 -5.29
N ASP A 44 -39.39 38.75 -6.50
CA ASP A 44 -40.42 39.41 -7.33
C ASP A 44 -40.97 38.46 -8.40
N ALA A 45 -42.29 38.30 -8.41
CA ALA A 45 -43.08 37.65 -9.45
C ALA A 45 -43.35 38.68 -10.56
N ALA A 46 -43.16 38.36 -11.84
CA ALA A 46 -44.18 37.93 -12.81
C ALA A 46 -43.77 38.45 -14.22
N PRO A 47 -44.52 38.25 -15.32
CA PRO A 47 -45.00 36.99 -15.90
C PRO A 47 -44.77 36.98 -17.43
N TRP A 48 -44.02 36.03 -17.99
CA TRP A 48 -44.10 35.71 -19.42
C TRP A 48 -44.06 34.20 -19.63
N LEU A 49 -45.15 33.56 -19.23
CA LEU A 49 -45.54 32.24 -19.71
C LEU A 49 -46.88 32.39 -20.42
N GLN A 50 -46.86 32.55 -21.75
CA GLN A 50 -47.91 32.03 -22.64
C GLN A 50 -47.51 32.18 -24.11
N ARG A 51 -47.67 31.07 -24.85
CA ARG A 51 -47.21 30.76 -26.24
C ARG A 51 -45.74 30.31 -26.26
N THR A 52 -45.44 29.03 -26.28
CA THR A 52 -45.90 28.07 -27.29
C THR A 52 -46.16 26.69 -26.68
N SER A 53 -47.42 26.43 -26.35
CA SER A 53 -47.95 25.07 -26.16
C SER A 53 -48.76 24.72 -27.40
N GLN A 54 -48.13 24.11 -28.40
CA GLN A 54 -48.81 23.30 -29.40
C GLN A 54 -47.81 22.40 -30.11
N ASP A 55 -48.07 21.11 -29.97
CA ASP A 55 -47.61 19.98 -30.77
C ASP A 55 -46.11 19.69 -30.93
N LEU A 56 -45.62 18.82 -30.05
CA LEU A 56 -44.91 17.62 -30.47
C LEU A 56 -45.43 16.43 -29.66
N SER A 57 -46.73 16.15 -29.81
CA SER A 57 -47.26 14.83 -29.50
C SER A 57 -46.87 13.89 -30.65
N TRP A 58 -46.43 12.67 -30.29
CA TRP A 58 -46.02 11.56 -31.18
C TRP A 58 -44.54 11.49 -31.58
N GLN A 59 -43.75 10.84 -30.72
CA GLN A 59 -42.90 9.67 -31.01
C GLN A 59 -42.12 9.31 -29.73
N GLN A 60 -42.82 8.81 -28.69
CA GLN A 60 -42.18 8.03 -27.63
C GLN A 60 -43.03 6.80 -27.26
N PRO A 61 -43.01 5.74 -28.07
CA PRO A 61 -43.33 4.40 -27.58
C PRO A 61 -42.07 3.59 -27.23
N GLU A 62 -40.90 3.92 -27.77
CA GLU A 62 -39.76 2.98 -27.72
C GLU A 62 -38.82 3.17 -26.52
N LEU A 63 -38.71 4.37 -25.97
CA LEU A 63 -37.85 4.61 -24.80
C LEU A 63 -38.45 4.08 -23.49
N SER A 64 -39.78 4.01 -23.38
CA SER A 64 -40.45 3.39 -22.23
C SER A 64 -40.41 1.86 -22.27
N VAL A 65 -40.35 1.25 -23.46
CA VAL A 65 -40.20 -0.20 -23.64
C VAL A 65 -38.77 -0.65 -23.34
N ILE A 66 -37.75 0.15 -23.72
CA ILE A 66 -36.36 -0.13 -23.38
C ILE A 66 -36.13 0.01 -21.86
N PHE A 67 -36.71 1.04 -21.23
CA PHE A 67 -36.67 1.15 -19.76
C PHE A 67 -37.47 0.07 -19.03
N ARG A 68 -38.63 -0.38 -19.56
CA ARG A 68 -39.35 -1.53 -18.97
C ARG A 68 -38.64 -2.87 -19.15
N ARG A 69 -37.80 -3.03 -20.17
CA ARG A 69 -36.95 -4.23 -20.33
C ARG A 69 -35.70 -4.19 -19.46
N ALA A 70 -35.19 -3.00 -19.13
CA ALA A 70 -34.07 -2.83 -18.21
C ALA A 70 -34.49 -2.84 -16.72
N LEU A 71 -35.75 -2.49 -16.42
CA LEU A 71 -36.38 -2.60 -15.09
C LEU A 71 -37.21 -3.89 -14.90
N GLN A 72 -37.10 -4.88 -15.80
CA GLN A 72 -37.39 -6.28 -15.43
C GLN A 72 -36.25 -6.84 -14.58
N ASP A 73 -35.95 -6.08 -13.54
CA ASP A 73 -35.08 -6.43 -12.45
C ASP A 73 -35.78 -7.57 -11.70
N THR A 74 -35.38 -8.79 -12.06
CA THR A 74 -35.35 -9.95 -11.18
C THR A 74 -36.59 -10.16 -10.31
N GLU A 75 -37.73 -10.54 -10.92
CA GLU A 75 -38.72 -11.32 -10.15
C GLU A 75 -37.96 -12.55 -9.61
N LYS A 76 -37.62 -12.54 -8.31
CA LYS A 76 -37.02 -13.68 -7.63
C LYS A 76 -38.01 -14.84 -7.78
N LYS A 77 -37.75 -15.70 -8.77
CA LYS A 77 -38.58 -16.88 -9.03
C LYS A 77 -38.58 -17.71 -7.76
N ALA A 78 -39.76 -17.99 -7.23
CA ALA A 78 -39.88 -18.85 -6.07
C ALA A 78 -39.33 -20.25 -6.39
N CYS A 79 -38.74 -20.91 -5.39
CA CYS A 79 -38.29 -22.28 -5.56
C CYS A 79 -39.49 -23.19 -5.92
N PRO A 80 -39.40 -23.99 -6.98
CA PRO A 80 -40.45 -24.94 -7.31
C PRO A 80 -40.68 -25.95 -6.16
N PRO A 81 -41.94 -26.36 -5.90
CA PRO A 81 -42.23 -27.36 -4.88
C PRO A 81 -41.42 -28.64 -5.08
N GLY A 82 -40.77 -29.12 -4.02
CA GLY A 82 -39.95 -30.35 -4.05
C GLY A 82 -38.54 -30.19 -4.64
N LYS A 83 -38.13 -28.97 -5.03
CA LYS A 83 -36.77 -28.65 -5.48
C LYS A 83 -35.93 -27.96 -4.41
N GLU A 84 -36.48 -27.70 -3.22
CA GLU A 84 -35.75 -27.09 -2.12
C GLU A 84 -34.61 -28.01 -1.66
N ALA A 85 -33.39 -27.46 -1.61
CA ALA A 85 -32.22 -28.21 -1.20
C ALA A 85 -32.17 -28.28 0.33
N HIS A 86 -32.11 -29.50 0.87
CA HIS A 86 -31.87 -29.73 2.31
C HIS A 86 -30.48 -30.34 2.59
N VAL A 87 -29.81 -30.81 1.54
CA VAL A 87 -28.47 -31.39 1.57
C VAL A 87 -27.72 -30.95 0.32
N VAL A 88 -26.43 -30.63 0.48
CA VAL A 88 -25.52 -30.39 -0.64
C VAL A 88 -25.06 -31.75 -1.17
N ASP A 89 -25.61 -32.16 -2.31
CA ASP A 89 -25.29 -33.41 -2.99
C ASP A 89 -25.08 -33.20 -4.50
N GLU A 90 -24.72 -34.28 -5.21
CA GLU A 90 -24.43 -34.24 -6.65
C GLU A 90 -25.63 -33.82 -7.52
N ASN A 91 -26.86 -33.91 -7.00
CA ASN A 91 -28.03 -33.51 -7.77
C ASN A 91 -28.02 -32.01 -8.06
N LEU A 92 -27.41 -31.21 -7.18
CA LEU A 92 -27.29 -29.76 -7.35
C LEU A 92 -26.45 -29.38 -8.59
N ILE A 93 -25.61 -30.28 -9.11
CA ILE A 93 -24.86 -30.03 -10.35
C ILE A 93 -25.82 -29.82 -11.53
N PHE A 94 -26.96 -30.50 -11.53
CA PHE A 94 -27.94 -30.45 -12.62
C PHE A 94 -28.94 -29.28 -12.51
N TYR A 95 -28.89 -28.51 -11.42
CA TYR A 95 -29.75 -27.34 -11.26
C TYR A 95 -29.23 -26.23 -12.18
N LYS A 96 -30.16 -25.55 -12.86
CA LYS A 96 -29.87 -24.31 -13.57
C LYS A 96 -29.48 -23.23 -12.56
N GLU A 97 -28.75 -22.23 -13.02
CA GLU A 97 -28.30 -21.10 -12.19
C GLU A 97 -29.45 -20.45 -11.40
N TRP A 98 -30.59 -20.18 -12.06
CA TRP A 98 -31.75 -19.61 -11.38
C TRP A 98 -32.42 -20.58 -10.39
N GLU A 99 -32.33 -21.90 -10.60
CA GLU A 99 -32.86 -22.90 -9.66
C GLU A 99 -32.00 -22.93 -8.40
N LEU A 100 -30.67 -22.85 -8.53
CA LEU A 100 -29.77 -22.72 -7.39
C LEU A 100 -30.02 -21.42 -6.62
N GLU A 101 -30.19 -20.31 -7.34
CA GLU A 101 -30.52 -19.01 -6.76
C GLU A 101 -31.87 -19.04 -6.01
N ALA A 102 -32.85 -19.82 -6.49
CA ALA A 102 -34.16 -19.91 -5.86
C ALA A 102 -34.22 -20.91 -4.70
N CYS A 103 -33.52 -22.04 -4.81
CA CYS A 103 -33.77 -23.24 -3.99
C CYS A 103 -32.65 -23.63 -3.02
N VAL A 104 -31.49 -22.97 -3.08
CA VAL A 104 -30.37 -23.26 -2.17
C VAL A 104 -30.22 -22.13 -1.17
N ASP A 105 -30.28 -22.48 0.11
CA ASP A 105 -30.15 -21.55 1.22
C ASP A 105 -28.69 -21.35 1.66
N GLY A 106 -28.35 -20.11 2.04
CA GLY A 106 -27.00 -19.76 2.50
C GLY A 106 -26.60 -20.44 3.81
N ALA A 107 -27.53 -20.69 4.73
CA ALA A 107 -27.25 -21.38 5.99
C ALA A 107 -26.93 -22.87 5.74
N LEU A 108 -27.61 -23.49 4.77
CA LEU A 108 -27.29 -24.86 4.34
C LEU A 108 -25.86 -24.94 3.79
N LEU A 109 -25.49 -24.04 2.88
CA LEU A 109 -24.14 -23.96 2.31
C LEU A 109 -23.09 -23.76 3.40
N ALA A 110 -23.34 -22.85 4.34
CA ALA A 110 -22.43 -22.58 5.45
C ALA A 110 -22.22 -23.82 6.35
N LYS A 111 -23.28 -24.57 6.62
CA LYS A 111 -23.23 -25.78 7.46
C LYS A 111 -22.55 -26.96 6.75
N GLN A 112 -22.64 -27.03 5.42
CA GLN A 112 -22.18 -28.16 4.61
C GLN A 112 -21.04 -27.78 3.65
N MET A 113 -20.22 -26.80 4.01
CA MET A 113 -19.12 -26.31 3.15
C MET A 113 -18.13 -27.42 2.75
N ASP A 114 -17.91 -28.42 3.60
CA ASP A 114 -17.07 -29.58 3.25
C ASP A 114 -17.64 -30.36 2.04
N ARG A 115 -18.97 -30.44 1.91
CA ARG A 115 -19.63 -31.09 0.76
C ARG A 115 -19.57 -30.22 -0.48
N VAL A 116 -19.71 -28.90 -0.33
CA VAL A 116 -19.52 -27.93 -1.43
C VAL A 116 -18.14 -28.12 -2.05
N ASN A 117 -17.11 -28.31 -1.22
CA ASN A 117 -15.74 -28.53 -1.67
C ASN A 117 -15.47 -29.93 -2.24
N ALA A 118 -16.28 -30.93 -1.91
CA ALA A 118 -16.12 -32.30 -2.39
C ALA A 118 -16.74 -32.52 -3.77
N ILE A 119 -17.73 -31.69 -4.15
CA ILE A 119 -18.51 -31.83 -5.37
C ILE A 119 -17.97 -30.87 -6.44
N PRO A 120 -17.79 -31.32 -7.70
CA PRO A 120 -17.19 -30.51 -8.76
C PRO A 120 -18.20 -29.53 -9.38
N PHE A 121 -18.62 -28.53 -8.61
CA PHE A 121 -19.44 -27.43 -9.11
C PHE A 121 -18.68 -26.58 -10.12
N THR A 122 -19.41 -26.00 -11.08
CA THR A 122 -18.84 -25.03 -12.04
C THR A 122 -18.58 -23.68 -11.37
N TYR A 123 -17.69 -22.86 -11.95
CA TYR A 123 -17.45 -21.49 -11.45
C TYR A 123 -18.73 -20.65 -11.35
N GLN A 124 -19.67 -20.81 -12.29
CA GLN A 124 -20.97 -20.12 -12.25
C GLN A 124 -21.83 -20.54 -11.06
N GLN A 125 -21.83 -21.83 -10.74
CA GLN A 125 -22.57 -22.37 -9.58
C GLN A 125 -21.92 -21.94 -8.26
N LEU A 126 -20.59 -21.94 -8.21
CA LEU A 126 -19.84 -21.46 -7.05
C LEU A 126 -20.04 -19.96 -6.81
N ASP A 127 -20.12 -19.13 -7.86
CA ASP A 127 -20.48 -17.71 -7.73
C ASP A 127 -21.88 -17.51 -7.12
N ILE A 128 -22.87 -18.32 -7.53
CA ILE A 128 -24.21 -18.29 -6.91
C ILE A 128 -24.13 -18.67 -5.44
N PHE A 129 -23.40 -19.73 -5.10
CA PHE A 129 -23.20 -20.12 -3.71
C PHE A 129 -22.49 -19.05 -2.89
N LYS A 130 -21.53 -18.34 -3.51
CA LYS A 130 -20.86 -17.20 -2.89
C LYS A 130 -21.87 -16.08 -2.61
N ARG A 131 -22.69 -15.69 -3.59
CA ARG A 131 -23.73 -14.66 -3.40
C ARG A 131 -24.71 -15.06 -2.30
N LYS A 132 -25.13 -16.33 -2.23
CA LYS A 132 -25.96 -16.85 -1.13
C LYS A 132 -25.29 -16.76 0.24
N LEU A 133 -24.01 -17.06 0.33
CA LEU A 133 -23.24 -16.93 1.57
C LEU A 133 -23.05 -15.47 1.97
N ASP A 134 -22.83 -14.57 1.01
CA ASP A 134 -22.71 -13.13 1.27
C ASP A 134 -24.06 -12.53 1.72
N GLU A 135 -25.18 -12.95 1.12
CA GLU A 135 -26.54 -12.59 1.57
C GLU A 135 -26.79 -13.06 3.02
N PHE A 136 -26.32 -14.27 3.36
CA PHE A 136 -26.50 -14.84 4.70
C PHE A 136 -25.54 -14.23 5.74
N TYR A 137 -24.33 -13.84 5.34
CA TYR A 137 -23.30 -13.23 6.18
C TYR A 137 -22.88 -11.86 5.65
N PRO A 138 -23.75 -10.83 5.72
CA PRO A 138 -23.46 -9.51 5.17
C PRO A 138 -22.27 -8.82 5.86
N GLN A 139 -21.98 -9.22 7.11
CA GLN A 139 -20.86 -8.70 7.91
C GLN A 139 -19.58 -9.53 7.79
N GLY A 140 -19.53 -10.53 6.91
CA GLY A 140 -18.39 -11.41 6.74
C GLY A 140 -18.57 -12.78 7.41
N TYR A 141 -17.79 -13.75 6.94
CA TYR A 141 -17.94 -15.15 7.32
C TYR A 141 -17.43 -15.40 8.76
N PRO A 142 -18.14 -16.24 9.54
CA PRO A 142 -17.63 -16.67 10.84
C PRO A 142 -16.42 -17.59 10.66
N GLU A 143 -15.50 -17.59 11.62
CA GLU A 143 -14.28 -18.40 11.56
C GLU A 143 -14.56 -19.91 11.43
N SER A 144 -15.70 -20.38 11.97
CA SER A 144 -16.18 -21.76 11.79
C SER A 144 -16.44 -22.13 10.33
N LEU A 145 -16.86 -21.18 9.49
CA LEU A 145 -17.01 -21.38 8.05
C LEU A 145 -15.68 -21.21 7.33
N ILE A 146 -14.91 -20.17 7.69
CA ILE A 146 -13.63 -19.84 7.04
C ILE A 146 -12.67 -21.03 7.04
N ARG A 147 -12.58 -21.74 8.17
CA ARG A 147 -11.72 -22.93 8.32
C ARG A 147 -12.05 -24.04 7.32
N HIS A 148 -13.29 -24.11 6.83
CA HIS A 148 -13.79 -25.14 5.93
C HIS A 148 -13.86 -24.67 4.46
N LEU A 149 -13.50 -23.42 4.14
CA LEU A 149 -13.62 -22.91 2.77
C LEU A 149 -12.82 -23.72 1.77
N SER A 150 -11.63 -24.23 2.13
CA SER A 150 -10.82 -25.09 1.25
C SER A 150 -10.73 -24.54 -0.19
N TYR A 151 -11.14 -25.30 -1.21
CA TYR A 151 -11.15 -24.89 -2.61
C TYR A 151 -12.07 -23.69 -2.87
N PHE A 152 -13.20 -23.58 -2.18
CA PHE A 152 -14.14 -22.45 -2.25
C PHE A 152 -13.47 -21.10 -1.92
N PHE A 153 -12.31 -21.10 -1.25
CA PHE A 153 -11.51 -19.90 -1.06
C PHE A 153 -11.16 -19.19 -2.38
N HIS A 154 -11.16 -19.89 -3.53
CA HIS A 154 -10.93 -19.29 -4.85
C HIS A 154 -11.99 -18.26 -5.26
N GLU A 155 -13.22 -18.42 -4.79
CA GLU A 155 -14.32 -17.50 -5.12
C GLU A 155 -14.31 -16.24 -4.25
N VAL A 156 -13.59 -16.25 -3.13
CA VAL A 156 -13.55 -15.15 -2.17
C VAL A 156 -12.65 -14.03 -2.69
N THR A 157 -13.11 -12.78 -2.66
CA THR A 157 -12.25 -11.66 -3.04
C THR A 157 -11.48 -11.08 -1.84
N PRO A 158 -10.39 -10.31 -2.05
CA PRO A 158 -9.74 -9.58 -0.96
C PRO A 158 -10.74 -8.73 -0.15
N GLU A 159 -11.70 -8.08 -0.79
CA GLU A 159 -12.73 -7.24 -0.14
C GLU A 159 -13.62 -8.04 0.81
N ASP A 160 -13.90 -9.30 0.50
CA ASP A 160 -14.62 -10.20 1.41
C ASP A 160 -13.78 -10.51 2.64
N ILE A 161 -12.49 -10.80 2.45
CA ILE A 161 -11.56 -11.13 3.55
C ILE A 161 -11.43 -9.98 4.55
N HIS A 162 -11.54 -8.73 4.11
CA HIS A 162 -11.49 -7.56 5.01
C HIS A 162 -12.63 -7.56 6.05
N LYS A 163 -13.78 -8.16 5.72
CA LYS A 163 -14.95 -8.26 6.61
C LYS A 163 -14.77 -9.35 7.67
N TRP A 164 -13.88 -10.30 7.45
CA TRP A 164 -13.74 -11.47 8.32
C TRP A 164 -13.09 -11.14 9.66
N ASN A 165 -13.31 -11.99 10.66
CA ASN A 165 -12.57 -11.94 11.92
C ASN A 165 -11.79 -13.25 12.09
N VAL A 166 -10.55 -13.28 11.57
CA VAL A 166 -9.68 -14.47 11.62
C VAL A 166 -8.77 -14.36 12.83
N THR A 167 -8.96 -15.23 13.82
CA THR A 167 -8.20 -15.18 15.08
C THR A 167 -7.24 -16.35 15.25
N SER A 168 -7.47 -17.48 14.57
CA SER A 168 -6.63 -18.67 14.67
C SER A 168 -5.55 -18.72 13.60
N LEU A 169 -4.31 -18.92 14.04
CA LEU A 169 -3.18 -19.20 13.15
C LEU A 169 -3.40 -20.48 12.32
N GLU A 170 -4.09 -21.48 12.87
CA GLU A 170 -4.36 -22.73 12.15
C GLU A 170 -5.34 -22.53 10.98
N THR A 171 -6.30 -21.60 11.11
CA THR A 171 -7.16 -21.17 10.00
C THR A 171 -6.33 -20.49 8.90
N VAL A 172 -5.37 -19.64 9.28
CA VAL A 172 -4.46 -19.02 8.30
C VAL A 172 -3.63 -20.09 7.58
N LYS A 173 -3.02 -21.01 8.32
CA LYS A 173 -2.21 -22.11 7.76
C LYS A 173 -3.01 -23.02 6.83
N SER A 174 -4.28 -23.33 7.15
CA SER A 174 -5.12 -24.17 6.29
C SER A 174 -5.40 -23.49 4.94
N LEU A 175 -5.74 -22.20 4.95
CA LEU A 175 -5.99 -21.43 3.74
C LEU A 175 -4.71 -21.23 2.91
N LEU A 176 -3.57 -20.92 3.55
CA LEU A 176 -2.28 -20.79 2.86
C LEU A 176 -1.89 -22.08 2.11
N LYS A 177 -2.16 -23.26 2.69
CA LYS A 177 -1.89 -24.55 2.02
C LYS A 177 -2.69 -24.71 0.73
N VAL A 178 -3.94 -24.24 0.70
CA VAL A 178 -4.79 -24.29 -0.50
C VAL A 178 -4.33 -23.25 -1.52
N SER A 179 -3.93 -22.07 -1.05
CA SER A 179 -3.47 -20.97 -1.91
C SER A 179 -2.21 -21.27 -2.70
N LYS A 180 -1.34 -22.20 -2.25
CA LYS A 180 -0.07 -22.52 -2.93
C LYS A 180 -0.21 -22.92 -4.40
N ARG A 181 -1.35 -23.50 -4.79
CA ARG A 181 -1.59 -23.96 -6.17
C ARG A 181 -2.27 -22.91 -7.05
N GLY A 182 -2.74 -21.80 -6.46
CA GLY A 182 -3.46 -20.73 -7.16
C GLY A 182 -2.65 -19.43 -7.17
N LYS A 183 -2.94 -18.55 -8.13
CA LYS A 183 -2.38 -17.17 -8.15
C LYS A 183 -3.14 -16.28 -7.16
N MET A 184 -3.12 -16.66 -5.88
CA MET A 184 -3.96 -16.09 -4.82
C MET A 184 -3.19 -15.05 -3.98
N ASP A 185 -2.16 -14.41 -4.55
CA ASP A 185 -1.29 -13.48 -3.83
C ASP A 185 -2.09 -12.37 -3.11
N ALA A 186 -3.08 -11.79 -3.78
CA ALA A 186 -3.91 -10.72 -3.21
C ALA A 186 -4.79 -11.21 -2.04
N GLN A 187 -5.35 -12.42 -2.16
CA GLN A 187 -6.15 -13.02 -1.09
C GLN A 187 -5.28 -13.39 0.11
N VAL A 188 -4.07 -13.90 -0.14
CA VAL A 188 -3.09 -14.20 0.90
C VAL A 188 -2.66 -12.92 1.62
N ALA A 189 -2.35 -11.86 0.89
CA ALA A 189 -2.01 -10.56 1.47
C ALA A 189 -3.14 -10.02 2.38
N ALA A 190 -4.38 -10.06 1.89
CA ALA A 190 -5.56 -9.65 2.66
C ALA A 190 -5.78 -10.52 3.92
N LEU A 191 -5.58 -11.84 3.81
CA LEU A 191 -5.71 -12.78 4.93
C LEU A 191 -4.68 -12.49 6.02
N ILE A 192 -3.42 -12.29 5.64
CA ILE A 192 -2.34 -11.96 6.57
C ILE A 192 -2.61 -10.61 7.23
N ALA A 193 -2.97 -9.58 6.44
CA ALA A 193 -3.33 -8.28 6.99
C ALA A 193 -4.46 -8.39 8.02
N ARG A 194 -5.53 -9.12 7.70
CA ARG A 194 -6.68 -9.29 8.60
C ARG A 194 -6.31 -10.00 9.90
N TYR A 195 -5.50 -11.05 9.85
CA TYR A 195 -5.04 -11.78 11.03
C TYR A 195 -4.17 -10.91 11.95
N LEU A 196 -3.26 -10.12 11.37
CA LEU A 196 -2.37 -9.24 12.12
C LEU A 196 -3.10 -8.05 12.77
N VAL A 197 -4.16 -7.53 12.12
CA VAL A 197 -4.99 -6.44 12.67
C VAL A 197 -5.65 -6.83 14.00
N VAL A 198 -5.98 -8.12 14.19
CA VAL A 198 -6.59 -8.62 15.43
C VAL A 198 -5.52 -8.98 16.49
N GLY A 199 -4.26 -8.67 16.23
CA GLY A 199 -3.14 -8.95 17.13
C GLY A 199 -2.53 -10.34 16.95
N GLY A 200 -2.86 -11.03 15.85
CA GLY A 200 -2.26 -12.31 15.50
C GLY A 200 -0.73 -12.22 15.36
N GLN A 201 -0.05 -13.32 15.65
CA GLN A 201 1.40 -13.46 15.46
C GLN A 201 1.67 -14.62 14.51
N LEU A 202 2.59 -14.41 13.56
CA LEU A 202 3.02 -15.45 12.63
C LEU A 202 4.23 -16.18 13.21
N ASP A 203 4.18 -17.51 13.24
CA ASP A 203 5.34 -18.33 13.55
C ASP A 203 6.28 -18.46 12.34
N ASN A 204 7.52 -18.89 12.58
CA ASN A 204 8.52 -19.04 11.52
C ASN A 204 8.06 -20.01 10.41
N ALA A 205 7.37 -21.09 10.77
CA ALA A 205 6.85 -22.05 9.81
C ALA A 205 5.81 -21.42 8.86
N THR A 206 5.01 -20.46 9.35
CA THR A 206 4.05 -19.71 8.53
C THR A 206 4.77 -18.69 7.65
N LEU A 207 5.80 -18.00 8.16
CA LEU A 207 6.64 -17.11 7.35
C LEU A 207 7.35 -17.87 6.22
N ASP A 208 7.85 -19.08 6.49
CA ASP A 208 8.44 -19.96 5.47
C ASP A 208 7.40 -20.39 4.43
N MET A 209 6.15 -20.59 4.83
CA MET A 209 5.06 -20.88 3.90
C MET A 209 4.80 -19.70 2.96
N LEU A 210 4.89 -18.48 3.49
CA LEU A 210 4.69 -17.24 2.74
C LEU A 210 5.77 -16.98 1.69
N ALA A 211 6.96 -17.55 1.82
CA ALA A 211 8.05 -17.43 0.84
C ALA A 211 7.68 -17.93 -0.57
N SER A 212 6.64 -18.77 -0.68
CA SER A 212 6.12 -19.24 -1.97
C SER A 212 5.17 -18.26 -2.68
N PHE A 213 4.82 -17.14 -2.04
CA PHE A 213 3.90 -16.13 -2.56
C PHE A 213 4.63 -14.82 -2.87
N ARG A 214 3.96 -13.91 -3.58
CA ARG A 214 4.49 -12.56 -3.74
C ARG A 214 4.58 -11.83 -2.39
N PRO A 215 5.65 -11.05 -2.15
CA PRO A 215 5.91 -10.39 -0.88
C PRO A 215 5.05 -9.15 -0.61
N THR A 216 3.83 -9.11 -1.16
CA THR A 216 2.83 -8.05 -0.93
C THR A 216 2.38 -7.95 0.53
N TYR A 217 2.62 -8.99 1.32
CA TYR A 217 2.29 -9.04 2.75
C TYR A 217 3.32 -8.34 3.66
N LEU A 218 4.52 -8.02 3.16
CA LEU A 218 5.64 -7.57 4.00
C LEU A 218 5.31 -6.31 4.80
N CYS A 219 4.61 -5.35 4.19
CA CYS A 219 4.27 -4.09 4.86
C CYS A 219 3.17 -4.22 5.93
N PHE A 220 2.58 -5.41 6.11
CA PHE A 220 1.68 -5.68 7.25
C PHE A 220 2.40 -6.21 8.48
N LEU A 221 3.62 -6.73 8.32
CA LEU A 221 4.40 -7.36 9.39
C LEU A 221 5.03 -6.31 10.31
N SER A 222 5.11 -6.58 11.61
CA SER A 222 5.88 -5.71 12.51
C SER A 222 7.39 -5.76 12.17
N PRO A 223 8.19 -4.75 12.57
CA PRO A 223 9.64 -4.80 12.37
C PRO A 223 10.31 -6.08 12.92
N GLU A 224 9.82 -6.59 14.04
CA GLU A 224 10.30 -7.82 14.67
C GLU A 224 9.97 -9.05 13.81
N GLN A 225 8.73 -9.16 13.32
CA GLN A 225 8.33 -10.24 12.41
C GLN A 225 9.08 -10.17 11.08
N LEU A 226 9.26 -8.97 10.52
CA LEU A 226 10.11 -8.76 9.35
C LEU A 226 11.52 -9.26 9.61
N GLY A 227 12.07 -9.02 10.79
CA GLY A 227 13.37 -9.56 11.22
C GLY A 227 13.50 -11.06 11.00
N SER A 228 12.44 -11.82 11.28
CA SER A 228 12.37 -13.28 11.12
C SER A 228 12.13 -13.76 9.69
N VAL A 229 11.71 -12.89 8.75
CA VAL A 229 11.51 -13.27 7.34
C VAL A 229 12.86 -13.60 6.70
N GLN A 230 12.90 -14.66 5.88
CA GLN A 230 14.09 -15.05 5.15
C GLN A 230 14.61 -13.92 4.26
N GLN A 231 15.92 -13.85 4.15
CA GLN A 231 16.59 -12.73 3.52
C GLN A 231 16.38 -12.68 2.00
N ASP A 232 16.20 -13.83 1.38
CA ASP A 232 16.01 -13.98 -0.06
C ASP A 232 14.71 -13.35 -0.58
N VAL A 233 13.74 -13.09 0.30
CA VAL A 233 12.48 -12.42 -0.05
C VAL A 233 12.70 -11.11 -0.81
N VAL A 234 13.77 -10.37 -0.49
CA VAL A 234 14.08 -9.07 -1.10
C VAL A 234 14.40 -9.18 -2.60
N TRP A 235 14.73 -10.37 -3.11
CA TRP A 235 14.92 -10.62 -4.54
C TRP A 235 13.60 -10.62 -5.32
N ALA A 236 12.49 -10.96 -4.67
CA ALA A 236 11.16 -11.06 -5.28
C ALA A 236 10.35 -9.76 -5.14
N VAL A 237 10.77 -8.82 -4.29
CA VAL A 237 10.09 -7.56 -4.02
C VAL A 237 10.12 -6.64 -5.23
N ARG A 238 8.96 -6.07 -5.54
CA ARG A 238 8.80 -5.02 -6.53
C ARG A 238 8.59 -3.66 -5.85
N PRO A 239 8.85 -2.54 -6.53
CA PRO A 239 8.62 -1.22 -5.97
C PRO A 239 7.21 -1.01 -5.42
N GLU A 240 6.19 -1.57 -6.07
CA GLU A 240 4.78 -1.41 -5.69
C GLU A 240 4.45 -2.15 -4.38
N ASP A 241 5.18 -3.22 -4.06
CA ASP A 241 4.99 -3.99 -2.84
C ASP A 241 5.39 -3.19 -1.58
N LEU A 242 6.18 -2.13 -1.76
CA LEU A 242 6.73 -1.30 -0.68
C LEU A 242 5.95 -0.01 -0.42
N ASP A 243 4.98 0.34 -1.27
CA ASP A 243 4.31 1.64 -1.23
C ASP A 243 3.53 1.89 0.08
N THR A 244 3.16 0.82 0.79
CA THR A 244 2.42 0.90 2.07
C THR A 244 3.31 0.71 3.30
N CYS A 245 4.60 0.48 3.12
CA CYS A 245 5.53 0.23 4.21
C CYS A 245 5.80 1.51 5.03
N ARG A 246 5.78 1.36 6.35
CA ARG A 246 6.15 2.39 7.30
C ARG A 246 7.68 2.54 7.38
N PRO A 247 8.18 3.70 7.82
CA PRO A 247 9.63 3.94 7.86
C PRO A 247 10.43 2.89 8.65
N LEU A 248 9.94 2.44 9.81
CA LEU A 248 10.61 1.40 10.60
C LEU A 248 10.67 0.03 9.89
N GLN A 249 9.66 -0.30 9.08
CA GLN A 249 9.66 -1.52 8.27
C GLN A 249 10.68 -1.40 7.14
N MET A 250 10.75 -0.22 6.52
CA MET A 250 11.72 0.07 5.46
C MET A 250 13.16 -0.04 5.97
N ASP A 251 13.45 0.37 7.21
CA ASP A 251 14.79 0.23 7.80
C ASP A 251 15.23 -1.25 7.86
N VAL A 252 14.33 -2.14 8.29
CA VAL A 252 14.58 -3.59 8.35
C VAL A 252 14.78 -4.18 6.95
N LEU A 253 13.89 -3.82 6.01
CA LEU A 253 13.96 -4.31 4.63
C LEU A 253 15.22 -3.82 3.91
N TYR A 254 15.60 -2.56 4.12
CA TYR A 254 16.82 -1.99 3.57
C TYR A 254 18.07 -2.71 4.08
N SER A 255 18.14 -2.98 5.39
CA SER A 255 19.24 -3.76 5.99
C SER A 255 19.35 -5.16 5.37
N LYS A 256 18.22 -5.88 5.23
CA LYS A 256 18.20 -7.20 4.56
C LYS A 256 18.65 -7.12 3.11
N ALA A 257 18.17 -6.12 2.37
CA ALA A 257 18.52 -5.91 0.97
C ALA A 257 20.02 -5.63 0.80
N ARG A 258 20.63 -4.82 1.68
CA ARG A 258 22.08 -4.57 1.66
C ARG A 258 22.90 -5.85 1.78
N ILE A 259 22.55 -6.70 2.74
CA ILE A 259 23.26 -7.96 2.94
C ILE A 259 22.97 -8.91 1.77
N ALA A 260 21.75 -8.91 1.20
CA ALA A 260 21.38 -9.81 0.10
C ALA A 260 22.14 -9.45 -1.19
N PHE A 261 22.32 -8.14 -1.43
CA PHE A 261 22.99 -7.61 -2.61
C PHE A 261 24.48 -7.30 -2.38
N GLN A 262 25.07 -7.78 -1.29
CA GLN A 262 26.46 -7.44 -0.91
C GLN A 262 27.52 -7.81 -1.98
N ASN A 263 27.22 -8.80 -2.81
CA ASN A 263 28.13 -9.26 -3.88
C ASN A 263 27.97 -8.47 -5.19
N MET A 264 27.02 -7.53 -5.26
CA MET A 264 26.78 -6.68 -6.41
C MET A 264 27.53 -5.35 -6.26
N SER A 265 27.81 -4.67 -7.36
CA SER A 265 28.45 -3.34 -7.33
C SER A 265 27.94 -2.43 -8.44
N GLY A 266 28.26 -1.13 -8.33
CA GLY A 266 27.97 -0.14 -9.36
C GLY A 266 26.47 0.05 -9.65
N SER A 267 26.14 0.21 -10.93
CA SER A 267 24.77 0.47 -11.38
C SER A 267 23.83 -0.70 -11.14
N GLU A 268 24.32 -1.94 -11.21
CA GLU A 268 23.52 -3.14 -10.95
C GLU A 268 23.07 -3.21 -9.48
N TYR A 269 24.01 -2.98 -8.56
CA TYR A 269 23.69 -2.87 -7.13
C TYR A 269 22.68 -1.75 -6.88
N PHE A 270 22.90 -0.57 -7.46
CA PHE A 270 22.01 0.56 -7.28
C PHE A 270 20.59 0.26 -7.79
N ALA A 271 20.47 -0.37 -8.96
CA ALA A 271 19.18 -0.76 -9.53
C ALA A 271 18.41 -1.71 -8.60
N ARG A 272 19.10 -2.62 -7.90
CA ARG A 272 18.50 -3.56 -6.96
C ARG A 272 18.14 -2.94 -5.61
N ILE A 273 18.99 -2.08 -5.07
CA ILE A 273 18.77 -1.47 -3.75
C ILE A 273 17.79 -0.28 -3.80
N LYS A 274 17.64 0.35 -4.97
CA LYS A 274 16.83 1.57 -5.17
C LYS A 274 15.42 1.52 -4.54
N PRO A 275 14.62 0.45 -4.69
CA PRO A 275 13.28 0.38 -4.08
C PRO A 275 13.29 0.49 -2.55
N PHE A 276 14.39 0.10 -1.90
CA PHE A 276 14.52 0.03 -0.45
C PHE A 276 15.13 1.30 0.16
N LEU A 277 15.54 2.29 -0.64
CA LEU A 277 16.23 3.50 -0.15
C LEU A 277 15.41 4.35 0.82
N GLY A 278 14.10 4.12 0.91
CA GLY A 278 13.27 4.68 1.98
C GLY A 278 13.65 4.21 3.39
N GLY A 279 14.54 3.23 3.55
CA GLY A 279 15.12 2.80 4.83
C GLY A 279 16.62 3.11 4.99
N ALA A 280 17.20 3.87 4.06
CA ALA A 280 18.63 4.18 4.08
C ALA A 280 18.99 5.23 5.14
N SER A 281 20.14 5.07 5.80
CA SER A 281 20.71 6.08 6.70
C SER A 281 21.47 7.17 5.95
N THR A 282 21.78 8.27 6.62
CA THR A 282 22.66 9.32 6.08
C THR A 282 24.02 8.76 5.65
N GLU A 283 24.59 7.85 6.44
CA GLU A 283 25.88 7.21 6.19
C GLU A 283 25.83 6.35 4.92
N ASP A 284 24.71 5.68 4.68
CA ASP A 284 24.49 4.91 3.46
C ASP A 284 24.37 5.82 2.23
N LEU A 285 23.65 6.94 2.35
CA LEU A 285 23.58 7.95 1.29
C LEU A 285 24.96 8.52 0.93
N ARG A 286 25.79 8.81 1.95
CA ARG A 286 27.18 9.23 1.76
C ARG A 286 28.01 8.16 1.05
N ALA A 287 27.78 6.88 1.32
CA ALA A 287 28.47 5.80 0.61
C ALA A 287 28.18 5.81 -0.90
N PHE A 288 26.95 6.15 -1.32
CA PHE A 288 26.62 6.30 -2.75
C PHE A 288 27.34 7.48 -3.40
N THR A 289 27.51 8.61 -2.69
CA THR A 289 28.26 9.77 -3.22
C THR A 289 29.72 9.45 -3.55
N ARG A 290 30.32 8.45 -2.88
CA ARG A 290 31.71 8.02 -3.11
C ARG A 290 31.84 7.08 -4.30
N GLN A 291 30.74 6.48 -4.74
CA GLN A 291 30.69 5.51 -5.83
C GLN A 291 30.29 6.14 -7.17
N ASN A 292 30.16 7.48 -7.23
CA ASN A 292 29.66 8.21 -8.41
C ASN A 292 28.31 7.69 -8.93
N ILE A 293 27.45 7.20 -8.03
CA ILE A 293 26.11 6.74 -8.35
C ILE A 293 25.16 7.92 -8.20
N SER A 294 24.56 8.35 -9.30
CA SER A 294 23.52 9.38 -9.30
C SER A 294 22.12 8.76 -9.22
N MET A 295 21.27 9.28 -8.34
CA MET A 295 19.85 8.93 -8.28
C MET A 295 18.99 9.97 -8.99
N ASP A 296 17.84 9.53 -9.49
CA ASP A 296 16.82 10.44 -10.03
C ASP A 296 16.04 11.13 -8.90
N VAL A 297 15.42 12.26 -9.25
CA VAL A 297 14.67 13.09 -8.31
C VAL A 297 13.48 12.34 -7.70
N ALA A 298 12.84 11.43 -8.45
CA ALA A 298 11.72 10.65 -7.93
C ALA A 298 12.16 9.70 -6.80
N THR A 299 13.36 9.11 -6.92
CA THR A 299 13.98 8.31 -5.86
C THR A 299 14.38 9.17 -4.68
N PHE A 300 14.99 10.32 -4.94
CA PHE A 300 15.40 11.27 -3.92
C PHE A 300 14.23 11.75 -3.04
N LYS A 301 13.05 11.98 -3.63
CA LYS A 301 11.83 12.34 -2.90
C LYS A 301 11.31 11.26 -1.95
N LYS A 302 11.63 9.98 -2.23
CA LYS A 302 11.22 8.86 -1.39
C LYS A 302 12.18 8.61 -0.21
N LEU A 303 13.29 9.35 -0.13
CA LEU A 303 14.21 9.25 1.00
C LEU A 303 13.54 9.76 2.28
N ARG A 304 13.97 9.21 3.41
CA ARG A 304 13.52 9.70 4.72
C ARG A 304 14.07 11.07 4.98
N LYS A 305 13.24 11.92 5.57
CA LYS A 305 13.62 13.26 6.02
C LYS A 305 14.84 13.18 6.93
N GLU A 306 14.84 12.27 7.89
CA GLU A 306 15.93 12.14 8.87
C GLU A 306 17.27 11.79 8.24
N ALA A 307 17.28 11.04 7.13
CA ALA A 307 18.49 10.69 6.39
C ALA A 307 18.97 11.84 5.48
N LEU A 308 18.04 12.67 4.98
CA LEU A 308 18.37 13.75 4.06
C LEU A 308 18.80 15.03 4.77
N LEU A 309 18.16 15.41 5.88
CA LEU A 309 18.42 16.67 6.58
C LEU A 309 19.89 16.92 6.95
N PRO A 310 20.70 15.92 7.35
CA PRO A 310 22.11 16.13 7.69
C PRO A 310 23.05 16.21 6.48
N MET A 311 22.54 16.04 5.26
CA MET A 311 23.36 16.11 4.06
C MET A 311 23.69 17.55 3.67
N THR A 312 24.90 17.76 3.19
CA THR A 312 25.40 19.06 2.68
C THR A 312 24.99 19.30 1.22
N ILE A 313 25.08 20.55 0.77
CA ILE A 313 24.92 20.92 -0.65
C ILE A 313 25.79 20.06 -1.57
N ALA A 314 27.08 19.90 -1.25
CA ALA A 314 28.02 19.14 -2.07
C ALA A 314 27.66 17.64 -2.14
N GLU A 315 27.17 17.06 -1.04
CA GLU A 315 26.71 15.66 -1.01
C GLU A 315 25.46 15.47 -1.87
N VAL A 316 24.46 16.36 -1.75
CA VAL A 316 23.24 16.31 -2.59
C VAL A 316 23.58 16.51 -4.06
N GLN A 317 24.50 17.43 -4.37
CA GLN A 317 24.99 17.64 -5.73
C GLN A 317 25.59 16.36 -6.33
N LYS A 318 26.41 15.65 -5.56
CA LYS A 318 26.99 14.36 -5.99
C LYS A 318 25.95 13.25 -6.09
N LEU A 319 24.99 13.21 -5.16
CA LEU A 319 23.97 12.18 -5.11
C LEU A 319 22.99 12.26 -6.29
N LEU A 320 22.68 13.47 -6.77
CA LEU A 320 21.79 13.68 -7.91
C LEU A 320 22.52 13.78 -9.24
N GLY A 321 23.78 14.23 -9.25
CA GLY A 321 24.60 14.37 -10.45
C GLY A 321 23.87 15.12 -11.57
N PRO A 322 23.64 14.49 -12.73
CA PRO A 322 22.95 15.13 -13.87
C PRO A 322 21.48 15.47 -13.59
N ASN A 323 20.86 14.87 -12.58
CA ASN A 323 19.44 15.08 -12.24
C ASN A 323 19.22 16.30 -11.33
N LEU A 324 20.29 17.02 -10.97
CA LEU A 324 20.26 18.13 -10.02
C LEU A 324 19.26 19.23 -10.39
N ALA A 325 19.12 19.55 -11.68
CA ALA A 325 18.20 20.58 -12.16
C ALA A 325 16.73 20.31 -11.78
N GLY A 326 16.36 19.03 -11.60
CA GLY A 326 15.02 18.65 -11.19
C GLY A 326 14.65 19.02 -9.76
N LEU A 327 15.61 19.43 -8.91
CA LEU A 327 15.32 19.94 -7.57
C LEU A 327 14.39 21.16 -7.58
N LYS A 328 14.53 22.04 -8.58
CA LYS A 328 13.73 23.27 -8.67
C LYS A 328 12.23 22.98 -8.75
N VAL A 329 11.86 21.91 -9.45
CA VAL A 329 10.45 21.48 -9.60
C VAL A 329 9.86 21.02 -8.27
N GLU A 330 10.70 20.56 -7.36
CA GLU A 330 10.28 19.87 -6.12
C GLU A 330 10.54 20.72 -4.86
N GLU A 331 10.99 21.96 -5.01
CA GLU A 331 11.45 22.82 -3.91
C GLU A 331 10.40 23.04 -2.81
N GLY A 332 9.11 22.96 -3.16
CA GLY A 332 7.99 23.10 -2.23
C GLY A 332 7.60 21.82 -1.47
N ASN A 333 8.12 20.65 -1.87
CA ASN A 333 7.70 19.35 -1.36
C ASN A 333 8.68 18.81 -0.31
N SER A 334 8.15 18.18 0.74
CA SER A 334 8.96 17.41 1.70
C SER A 334 9.47 16.12 1.04
N PRO A 335 10.71 15.65 1.32
CA PRO A 335 11.68 16.16 2.30
C PRO A 335 12.59 17.29 1.77
N LEU A 336 12.54 17.62 0.48
CA LEU A 336 13.44 18.61 -0.14
C LEU A 336 13.29 20.00 0.47
N ARG A 337 12.06 20.49 0.62
CA ARG A 337 11.77 21.78 1.28
C ARG A 337 12.42 21.87 2.66
N ASP A 338 12.26 20.82 3.47
CA ASP A 338 12.82 20.79 4.82
C ASP A 338 14.34 20.80 4.83
N TRP A 339 14.96 20.15 3.84
CA TRP A 339 16.40 20.19 3.64
C TRP A 339 16.86 21.60 3.24
N ILE A 340 16.19 22.25 2.27
CA ILE A 340 16.48 23.63 1.83
C ILE A 340 16.49 24.60 3.01
N LEU A 341 15.47 24.53 3.87
CA LEU A 341 15.34 25.41 5.04
C LEU A 341 16.50 25.27 6.06
N ARG A 342 17.29 24.19 5.99
CA ARG A 342 18.46 23.97 6.86
C ARG A 342 19.78 24.42 6.25
N GLN A 343 19.81 24.72 4.96
CA GLN A 343 21.03 25.15 4.27
C GLN A 343 21.15 26.67 4.33
N ARG A 344 22.37 27.19 4.23
CA ARG A 344 22.59 28.64 4.05
C ARG A 344 22.15 29.05 2.65
N GLN A 345 21.60 30.25 2.52
CA GLN A 345 21.16 30.75 1.23
C GLN A 345 22.32 30.89 0.24
N ASP A 346 23.49 31.38 0.67
CA ASP A 346 24.69 31.44 -0.19
C ASP A 346 25.11 30.07 -0.74
N ASP A 347 25.05 29.03 0.10
CA ASP A 347 25.41 27.68 -0.32
C ASP A 347 24.39 27.12 -1.33
N LEU A 348 23.11 27.41 -1.16
CA LEU A 348 22.06 27.07 -2.13
C LEU A 348 22.22 27.82 -3.45
N ASP A 349 22.56 29.10 -3.38
CA ASP A 349 22.77 29.95 -4.56
C ASP A 349 23.96 29.46 -5.41
N SER A 350 24.97 28.84 -4.78
CA SER A 350 26.09 28.20 -5.47
C SER A 350 25.68 27.07 -6.42
N LEU A 351 24.49 26.48 -6.24
CA LEU A 351 23.95 25.47 -7.16
C LEU A 351 23.45 26.08 -8.48
N GLY A 352 23.21 27.41 -8.54
CA GLY A 352 22.71 28.09 -9.74
C GLY A 352 21.29 27.71 -10.16
N LEU A 353 20.52 27.08 -9.25
CA LEU A 353 19.16 26.59 -9.52
C LEU A 353 18.06 27.60 -9.16
N GLY A 354 18.41 28.69 -8.47
CA GLY A 354 17.45 29.65 -7.92
C GLY A 354 16.56 29.04 -6.83
N LEU A 355 17.12 28.19 -5.96
CA LEU A 355 16.42 27.66 -4.79
C LEU A 355 16.39 28.73 -3.70
N HIS A 356 15.22 28.99 -3.12
CA HIS A 356 15.04 29.99 -2.08
C HIS A 356 14.42 29.41 -0.82
N GLY A 357 14.69 30.07 0.32
CA GLY A 357 14.17 29.68 1.63
C GLY A 357 15.24 29.15 2.58
N GLY A 358 16.52 29.15 2.16
CA GLY A 358 17.62 28.87 3.07
C GLY A 358 17.78 29.94 4.14
N ILE A 359 18.67 29.67 5.09
CA ILE A 359 19.01 30.59 6.17
C ILE A 359 19.75 31.80 5.57
N PRO A 360 19.25 33.03 5.72
CA PRO A 360 19.92 34.21 5.18
C PRO A 360 21.28 34.46 5.83
N ASN A 361 22.17 35.15 5.11
CA ASN A 361 23.49 35.47 5.64
C ASN A 361 23.40 36.43 6.83
N GLY A 362 24.33 36.25 7.78
CA GLY A 362 24.40 37.07 8.99
C GLY A 362 23.51 36.62 10.14
N TYR A 363 22.70 35.57 9.96
CA TYR A 363 21.91 34.97 11.04
C TYR A 363 22.68 33.82 11.71
N LEU A 364 22.65 33.79 13.05
CA LEU A 364 23.16 32.66 13.83
C LEU A 364 22.05 31.62 14.01
N VAL A 365 22.34 30.37 13.66
CA VAL A 365 21.47 29.23 13.99
C VAL A 365 21.78 28.81 15.41
N LEU A 366 20.86 29.07 16.34
CA LEU A 366 20.96 28.60 17.72
C LEU A 366 20.33 27.21 17.81
N ASP A 367 21.13 26.18 18.05
CA ASP A 367 20.62 24.84 18.34
C ASP A 367 20.21 24.75 19.81
N LEU A 368 18.90 24.84 20.05
CA LEU A 368 18.32 24.79 21.39
C LEU A 368 18.22 23.36 21.96
N ASN A 369 18.64 22.32 21.21
CA ASN A 369 18.67 20.94 21.72
C ASN A 369 19.93 20.62 22.54
N VAL A 370 20.91 21.53 22.60
CA VAL A 370 22.05 21.41 23.53
C VAL A 370 21.59 21.86 24.90
N ARG A 371 20.97 20.94 25.65
CA ARG A 371 20.73 21.12 27.08
C ARG A 371 22.02 20.83 27.85
N GLU A 372 23.04 21.67 27.66
CA GLU A 372 24.25 21.56 28.48
C GLU A 372 24.90 22.92 28.75
N ALA A 373 25.06 23.17 30.05
CA ALA A 373 26.17 23.93 30.64
C ALA A 373 26.17 25.48 30.59
N LEU A 374 25.01 26.16 30.62
CA LEU A 374 24.96 27.57 31.06
C LEU A 374 24.59 27.69 32.55
N SER A 375 25.33 26.98 33.41
CA SER A 375 25.41 27.28 34.85
C SER A 375 26.87 27.31 35.34
N GLY A 376 27.81 27.66 34.46
CA GLY A 376 29.18 27.98 34.85
C GLY A 376 29.24 29.40 35.40
N GLY A 377 28.99 29.57 36.70
CA GLY A 377 29.30 30.81 37.41
C GLY A 377 30.81 31.11 37.37
N PRO A 378 31.23 32.38 37.30
CA PRO A 378 32.64 32.72 37.19
C PRO A 378 33.36 32.50 38.54
N HIS A 379 34.24 31.50 38.61
CA HIS A 379 35.20 31.37 39.70
C HIS A 379 36.43 32.23 39.41
N LEU A 380 36.51 33.38 40.08
CA LEU A 380 37.72 34.18 40.20
C LEU A 380 38.69 33.55 41.21
N LEU A 381 39.99 33.66 40.90
CA LEU A 381 41.14 33.25 41.70
C LEU A 381 41.12 33.79 43.15
N GLY A 382 41.68 33.00 44.09
CA GLY A 382 41.81 33.28 45.54
C GLY A 382 42.76 34.43 45.93
N PRO A 383 43.37 34.50 47.15
CA PRO A 383 43.61 33.43 48.15
C PRO A 383 43.40 33.83 49.65
N GLY A 384 43.41 32.85 50.56
CA GLY A 384 43.84 33.04 51.97
C GLY A 384 42.98 32.37 53.05
N PRO A 385 43.56 31.90 54.19
CA PRO A 385 43.15 30.68 54.88
C PRO A 385 42.58 30.89 56.31
N ALA A 386 42.29 29.77 56.98
CA ALA A 386 41.87 29.61 58.39
C ALA A 386 40.34 29.74 58.58
N LEU A 387 39.62 28.90 59.32
CA LEU A 387 39.91 28.09 60.50
C LEU A 387 39.03 26.82 60.58
N THR A 388 39.57 25.83 61.28
CA THR A 388 38.97 24.57 61.78
C THR A 388 37.77 24.75 62.74
N VAL A 389 36.93 23.70 62.82
CA VAL A 389 36.36 23.04 64.04
C VAL A 389 34.86 22.71 63.90
N ILE A 390 34.54 21.52 64.42
CA ILE A 390 33.40 20.62 64.18
C ILE A 390 32.26 20.83 65.25
N PRO A 391 31.34 19.88 65.57
CA PRO A 391 29.88 20.03 65.47
C PRO A 391 29.12 19.94 66.83
N ALA A 392 27.81 20.21 66.88
CA ALA A 392 26.88 19.70 67.90
C ALA A 392 25.42 20.03 67.51
N LEU A 393 24.54 19.05 67.28
CA LEU A 393 23.69 18.34 68.27
C LEU A 393 22.57 19.23 68.86
N LEU A 394 21.34 19.04 68.40
CA LEU A 394 20.24 18.34 69.11
C LEU A 394 18.84 18.85 68.72
N LEU A 395 18.03 17.90 68.27
CA LEU A 395 16.58 17.89 68.30
C LEU A 395 16.04 18.10 69.73
N ALA A 396 15.05 18.98 69.86
CA ALA A 396 13.90 18.90 70.77
C ALA A 396 13.11 20.22 70.62
N LEU A 397 11.94 20.25 69.97
CA LEU A 397 10.61 19.85 70.48
C LEU A 397 9.76 21.08 70.90
N ILE A 398 8.63 21.23 70.18
CA ILE A 398 7.27 21.59 70.65
C ILE A 398 6.84 23.08 70.65
N LEU A 399 5.60 23.26 70.13
CA LEU A 399 4.63 24.38 70.14
C LEU A 399 4.95 25.50 69.12
N ASN A 400 4.10 25.76 68.12
CA ASN A 400 2.64 25.72 68.06
C ASN A 400 2.13 25.46 66.64
#